data_AF-A0A1M7F4I0-F1
#
_entry.id   AF-A0A1M7F4I0-F1
#
_cell.length_a   1.000
_cell.length_b   1.000
_cell.length_c   1.000
_cell.angle_alpha   90.00
_cell.angle_beta   90.00
_cell.angle_gamma   90.00
#
_symmetry.space_group_name_H-M   'P 1'
#
loop_
_entity.id
_entity.type
_entity.pdbx_description
1 polymer ?
#
loop_
_entity_poly.entity_id
_entity_poly.type
_entity_poly.pdbx_seq_one_letter_code
_entity_poly.pdbx_strand_id
1 'polypeptide(L)'
;MIMCRAATRLMSKQLDVSLTRREATLLRFHVMMCKACRRCQQQFNMLHDIGDPFIERAPDSTEDLERHQQAVEQARLSSKSDTDESNDKTD
;
A
#
# COMPACT_ATOMS: atom_id res chain seq x y z
N MET A 1 5.64 -18.42 -6.68
CA MET A 1 4.56 -18.33 -7.68
C MET A 1 3.31 -18.93 -7.06
N ILE A 2 2.17 -18.22 -7.02
CA ILE A 2 0.91 -18.78 -6.52
C ILE A 2 0.15 -19.51 -7.64
N MET A 3 -0.69 -20.47 -7.31
CA MET A 3 -1.53 -21.18 -8.30
C MET A 3 -2.59 -20.24 -8.88
N CYS A 4 -2.98 -20.43 -10.15
CA CYS A 4 -4.05 -19.65 -10.79
C CYS A 4 -5.34 -19.62 -9.96
N ARG A 5 -5.71 -20.75 -9.33
CA ARG A 5 -6.87 -20.84 -8.43
C ARG A 5 -6.74 -19.91 -7.21
N ALA A 6 -5.54 -19.81 -6.64
CA ALA A 6 -5.27 -18.89 -5.54
C ALA A 6 -5.32 -17.44 -6.01
N ALA A 7 -4.81 -17.15 -7.22
CA ALA A 7 -4.90 -15.82 -7.83
C ALA A 7 -6.36 -15.38 -8.02
N THR A 8 -7.22 -16.23 -8.60
CA THR A 8 -8.66 -15.94 -8.76
C THR A 8 -9.35 -15.74 -7.41
N ARG A 9 -8.98 -16.50 -6.38
CA ARG A 9 -9.52 -16.32 -5.02
C ARG A 9 -9.12 -14.98 -4.41
N LEU A 10 -7.89 -14.51 -4.65
CA LEU A 10 -7.46 -13.16 -4.24
C LEU A 10 -8.17 -12.06 -5.04
N MET A 11 -8.43 -12.27 -6.34
CA MET A 11 -9.22 -11.33 -7.14
C MET A 11 -10.63 -11.17 -6.58
N SER A 12 -11.32 -12.29 -6.31
CA SER A 12 -12.65 -12.25 -5.67
C SER A 12 -12.60 -11.59 -4.29
N LYS A 13 -11.60 -11.95 -3.47
CA LYS A 13 -11.41 -11.36 -2.14
C LYS A 13 -11.27 -9.83 -2.22
N GLN A 14 -10.60 -9.30 -3.24
CA GLN A 14 -10.43 -7.86 -3.46
C GLN A 14 -11.75 -7.10 -3.67
N LEU A 15 -12.79 -7.76 -4.17
CA LEU A 15 -14.12 -7.16 -4.36
C LEU A 15 -14.89 -7.06 -3.03
N ASP A 16 -14.76 -8.06 -2.17
CA ASP A 16 -15.46 -8.10 -0.89
C ASP A 16 -14.71 -7.30 0.20
N VAL A 17 -13.38 -7.39 0.21
CA VAL A 17 -12.51 -6.79 1.24
C VAL A 17 -11.18 -6.30 0.63
N SER A 18 -10.61 -5.24 1.21
CA SER A 18 -9.28 -4.78 0.79
C SER A 18 -8.23 -5.87 1.00
N LEU A 19 -7.49 -6.21 -0.06
CA LEU A 19 -6.36 -7.14 0.03
C LEU A 19 -5.25 -6.56 0.91
N THR A 20 -4.54 -7.44 1.62
CA THR A 20 -3.28 -7.02 2.26
C THR A 20 -2.25 -6.67 1.19
N ARG A 21 -1.36 -5.71 1.45
CA ARG A 21 -0.35 -5.25 0.49
C ARG A 21 0.51 -6.40 -0.06
N ARG A 22 0.80 -7.41 0.76
CA ARG A 22 1.53 -8.63 0.36
C ARG A 22 0.73 -9.52 -0.60
N GLU A 23 -0.57 -9.69 -0.37
CA GLU A 23 -1.45 -10.44 -1.26
C GLU A 23 -1.63 -9.71 -2.61
N ALA A 24 -1.75 -8.39 -2.56
CA ALA A 24 -1.85 -7.55 -3.75
C ALA A 24 -0.61 -7.64 -4.65
N THR A 25 0.59 -7.57 -4.08
CA THR A 25 1.85 -7.69 -4.85
C THR A 25 2.04 -9.11 -5.41
N LEU A 26 1.75 -10.15 -4.63
CA LEU A 26 1.77 -11.54 -5.10
C LEU A 26 0.81 -11.77 -6.26
N LEU A 27 -0.40 -11.22 -6.19
CA LEU A 27 -1.39 -11.28 -7.25
C LEU A 27 -0.93 -10.54 -8.50
N ARG A 28 -0.43 -9.30 -8.36
CA ARG A 28 0.12 -8.50 -9.47
C ARG A 28 1.24 -9.27 -10.20
N PHE A 29 2.18 -9.85 -9.45
CA PHE A 29 3.28 -10.62 -10.04
C PHE A 29 2.77 -11.84 -10.84
N HIS A 30 1.80 -12.59 -10.29
CA HIS A 30 1.21 -13.73 -10.99
C HIS A 30 0.48 -13.31 -12.28
N VAL A 31 -0.30 -12.23 -12.24
CA VAL A 31 -1.05 -11.72 -13.39
C VAL A 31 -0.10 -11.19 -14.48
N MET A 32 1.02 -10.58 -14.11
CA MET A 32 2.01 -10.15 -15.09
C MET A 32 2.57 -11.32 -15.91
N MET A 33 2.74 -12.49 -15.30
CA MET A 33 3.29 -13.67 -15.97
C MET A 33 2.24 -14.60 -16.60
N CYS A 34 0.99 -14.55 -16.12
CA CYS A 34 -0.09 -15.43 -16.57
C CYS A 34 -1.13 -14.67 -17.41
N LYS A 35 -1.14 -14.90 -18.73
CA LYS A 35 -2.10 -14.29 -19.66
C LYS A 35 -3.57 -14.59 -19.31
N ALA A 36 -3.86 -15.81 -18.83
CA ALA A 36 -5.22 -16.19 -18.43
C ALA A 36 -5.70 -15.36 -17.24
N CYS A 37 -4.88 -15.25 -16.20
CA CYS A 37 -5.19 -14.44 -15.03
C CYS A 37 -5.24 -12.94 -15.35
N ARG A 38 -4.46 -12.46 -16.33
CA ARG A 38 -4.54 -11.07 -16.82
C ARG A 38 -5.89 -10.74 -17.42
N ARG A 39 -6.42 -11.59 -18.30
CA ARG A 39 -7.75 -11.39 -18.88
C ARG A 39 -8.83 -11.47 -17.80
N CYS A 40 -8.68 -12.39 -16.84
CA CYS A 40 -9.59 -12.51 -15.71
C CYS A 40 -9.61 -11.24 -14.85
N GLN A 41 -8.45 -10.68 -14.51
CA GLN A 41 -8.35 -9.44 -13.73
C GLN A 41 -9.01 -8.24 -14.42
N GLN A 42 -8.89 -8.13 -15.75
CA GLN A 42 -9.57 -7.05 -16.49
C GLN A 42 -11.09 -7.08 -16.32
N GLN A 43 -11.69 -8.28 -16.31
CA GLN A 43 -13.13 -8.42 -16.08
C GLN A 43 -13.52 -8.01 -14.65
N PHE A 44 -12.70 -8.33 -13.66
CA PHE A 44 -12.92 -7.90 -12.27
C PHE A 44 -12.79 -6.39 -12.10
N ASN A 45 -11.82 -5.75 -12.76
CA ASN A 45 -11.66 -4.28 -12.72
C ASN A 45 -12.87 -3.58 -13.36
N MET A 46 -13.42 -4.10 -14.45
CA MET A 46 -14.64 -3.54 -15.03
C MET A 46 -15.81 -3.58 -14.05
N LEU A 47 -15.91 -4.64 -13.24
CA LEU A 47 -16.95 -4.76 -12.22
C LEU A 47 -16.73 -3.79 -11.04
N HIS A 48 -15.47 -3.52 -10.70
CA HIS A 48 -15.08 -2.52 -9.70
C HIS A 48 -15.38 -1.09 -10.16
N ASP A 49 -15.08 -0.76 -11.41
CA ASP A 49 -15.31 0.59 -11.98
C ASP A 49 -16.80 0.97 -12.02
N ILE A 50 -17.69 -0.02 -12.16
CA ILE A 50 -19.15 0.20 -12.10
C ILE A 50 -19.61 0.52 -10.67
N GLY A 51 -18.89 0.02 -9.66
CA GLY A 51 -19.20 0.24 -8.24
C GLY A 51 -18.56 1.48 -7.63
N ASP A 52 -17.63 2.15 -8.34
CA ASP A 52 -16.74 3.13 -7.74
C ASP A 52 -16.69 4.47 -8.50
N PRO A 53 -17.68 5.35 -8.32
CA PRO A 53 -17.55 6.73 -8.76
C PRO A 53 -16.82 7.66 -7.77
N PHE A 54 -16.30 7.23 -6.60
CA PHE A 54 -15.74 8.20 -5.64
C PHE A 54 -14.82 7.68 -4.49
N ILE A 55 -14.20 6.50 -4.55
CA ILE A 55 -13.22 6.13 -3.51
C ILE A 55 -11.87 6.76 -3.89
N GLU A 56 -11.62 7.93 -3.31
CA GLU A 56 -10.33 8.61 -3.32
C GLU A 56 -9.18 7.62 -3.11
N ARG A 57 -8.18 7.78 -3.98
CA ARG A 57 -6.92 7.07 -4.05
C ARG A 57 -6.29 6.86 -2.66
N ALA A 58 -6.57 5.70 -2.05
CA ALA A 58 -5.81 5.22 -0.92
C ALA A 58 -4.33 5.09 -1.35
N PRO A 59 -3.35 5.66 -0.62
CA PRO A 59 -1.94 5.57 -0.97
C PRO A 59 -1.45 4.12 -0.77
N ASP A 60 -1.51 3.35 -1.86
CA ASP A 60 -1.08 1.95 -1.97
C ASP A 60 0.39 1.84 -2.44
N SER A 61 1.31 2.50 -1.75
CA SER A 61 2.73 2.23 -1.94
C SER A 61 3.45 2.17 -0.58
N THR A 62 4.35 1.21 -0.44
CA THR A 62 5.28 1.12 0.69
C THR A 62 6.26 2.28 0.70
N GLU A 63 6.55 2.86 -0.47
CA GLU A 63 7.40 4.05 -0.62
C GLU A 63 6.76 5.29 0.01
N ASP A 64 5.43 5.45 -0.06
CA ASP A 64 4.74 6.56 0.61
C ASP A 64 4.65 6.36 2.12
N LEU A 65 4.58 5.10 2.60
CA LEU A 65 4.65 4.79 4.03
C LEU A 65 6.05 5.04 4.59
N GLU A 66 7.10 4.63 3.87
CA GLU A 66 8.50 4.91 4.23
C GLU A 66 8.79 6.42 4.18
N ARG A 67 8.29 7.14 3.17
CA ARG A 67 8.44 8.61 3.08
C ARG A 67 7.69 9.33 4.19
N HIS A 68 6.50 8.86 4.57
CA HIS A 68 5.75 9.41 5.70
C HIS A 68 6.45 9.12 7.03
N GLN A 69 6.97 7.91 7.21
CA GLN A 69 7.72 7.52 8.41
C GLN A 69 9.04 8.31 8.52
N GLN A 70 9.75 8.51 7.42
CA GLN A 70 10.94 9.37 7.34
C GLN A 70 10.61 10.83 7.64
N ALA A 71 9.50 11.37 7.12
CA ALA A 71 9.07 12.74 7.40
C ALA A 71 8.72 12.94 8.88
N VAL A 72 8.04 11.97 9.50
CA VAL A 72 7.73 11.98 10.94
C VAL A 72 9.00 11.89 11.79
N GLU A 73 9.98 11.10 11.37
CA GLU A 73 11.26 10.95 12.09
C GLU A 73 12.15 12.19 11.97
N GLN A 74 12.19 12.85 10.80
CA GLN A 74 12.87 14.14 10.64
C GLN A 74 12.28 15.23 11.53
N ALA A 75 10.95 15.34 11.61
CA ALA A 75 10.28 16.29 12.52
C ALA A 75 10.56 15.99 14.01
N ARG A 76 10.78 14.71 14.35
CA ARG A 76 11.16 14.29 15.71
C ARG A 76 12.62 14.60 16.06
N LEU A 77 13.51 14.66 15.06
CA LEU A 77 14.90 15.03 15.24
C LEU A 77 15.09 16.55 15.33
N SER A 78 14.33 17.33 14.56
CA SER A 78 14.39 18.81 14.62
C SER A 78 13.85 19.38 15.93
N SER A 79 12.92 18.67 16.60
CA SER A 79 12.40 19.06 17.92
C SER A 79 13.35 18.70 19.08
N LYS A 80 14.44 17.97 18.80
CA LYS A 80 15.43 17.53 19.80
C LYS A 80 16.66 18.44 19.88
N SER A 81 16.85 19.34 18.91
CA SER A 81 17.93 20.34 18.91
C SER A 81 17.59 21.61 19.69
N ASP A 82 16.34 21.83 20.07
CA ASP A 82 15.92 23.04 20.83
C ASP A 82 16.05 22.90 22.36
N THR A 83 16.43 21.73 22.88
CA THR A 83 16.47 21.48 24.34
C THR A 83 17.86 21.47 25.00
N ASP A 84 18.95 21.63 24.24
CA ASP A 84 20.31 21.58 24.80
C ASP A 84 20.98 22.96 25.03
N GLU A 85 20.31 24.08 24.74
CA GLU A 85 20.90 25.44 24.91
C GLU A 85 20.23 26.24 26.05
N SER A 86 19.90 25.62 27.19
CA SER A 86 19.40 26.41 28.33
C SER A 86 19.63 25.82 29.73
N ASN A 87 20.72 25.08 29.98
CA ASN A 87 21.10 24.81 31.37
C ASN A 87 22.61 24.71 31.62
N ASP A 88 23.35 25.75 31.25
CA ASP A 88 24.63 26.08 31.88
C ASP A 88 24.52 27.47 32.50
N LYS A 89 24.08 27.50 33.77
CA LYS A 89 24.39 28.54 34.75
C LYS A 89 24.01 28.01 36.13
N THR A 90 24.88 27.14 36.62
CA THR A 90 24.98 26.85 38.05
C THR A 90 26.08 27.75 38.61
N ASP A 91 25.82 28.25 39.83
CA ASP A 91 26.66 29.09 40.72
C ASP A 91 26.40 30.62 40.66
#